data_AF-A0A3E3I5Y9-F1
#
_entry.id   AF-A0A3E3I5Y9-F1
#
_cell.length_a   1.000
_cell.length_b   1.000
_cell.length_c   1.000
_cell.angle_alpha   90.00
_cell.angle_beta   90.00
_cell.angle_gamma   90.00
#
_symmetry.space_group_name_H-M   'P 1'
#
loop_
_entity.id
_entity.type
_entity.pdbx_description
1 polymer ?
#
loop_
_entity_poly.entity_id
_entity_poly.type
_entity_poly.pdbx_seq_one_letter_code
_entity_poly.pdbx_strand_id
1 'polypeptide(L)'
;MWTIIRQSERAKRISLINLCGCSDDYWNRGKERPQVQRELEFTVLTDGDVEGIYLATPDKEAQDAVGFQSDIASYEGMNSLQYDYFLTNKGRFVKFTVPWLFVWAMVFIRMK
;
A
#
# COMPACT_ATOMS: atom_id res chain seq x y z
N MET A 1 7.70 -4.86 -9.17
CA MET A 1 6.62 -4.84 -8.17
C MET A 1 5.36 -5.42 -8.79
N TRP A 2 4.77 -6.44 -8.18
CA TRP A 2 3.51 -7.00 -8.63
C TRP A 2 2.37 -6.37 -7.84
N THR A 3 1.45 -5.72 -8.54
CA THR A 3 0.32 -5.00 -7.94
C THR A 3 -1.00 -5.68 -8.30
N ILE A 4 -1.85 -5.90 -7.30
CA ILE A 4 -3.19 -6.48 -7.48
C ILE A 4 -4.21 -5.53 -6.88
N ILE A 5 -5.14 -5.06 -7.70
CA ILE A 5 -6.20 -4.14 -7.28
C ILE A 5 -7.51 -4.91 -7.17
N ARG A 6 -8.20 -4.78 -6.04
CA ARG A 6 -9.56 -5.29 -5.82
C ARG A 6 -10.44 -4.17 -5.30
N GLN A 7 -11.69 -4.14 -5.74
CA GLN A 7 -12.59 -3.06 -5.39
C GLN A 7 -13.98 -3.60 -5.02
N SER A 8 -14.58 -2.95 -4.03
CA SER A 8 -16.00 -3.01 -3.72
C SER A 8 -16.53 -1.57 -3.64
N GLU A 9 -17.83 -1.42 -3.39
CA GLU A 9 -18.44 -0.10 -3.20
C GLU A 9 -17.80 0.69 -2.05
N ARG A 10 -17.42 0.00 -0.96
CA ARG A 10 -16.91 0.63 0.27
C ARG A 10 -15.40 0.79 0.32
N ALA A 11 -14.64 0.09 -0.54
CA ALA A 11 -13.19 0.10 -0.46
C ALA A 11 -12.48 -0.30 -1.75
N LYS A 12 -11.31 0.30 -1.97
CA LYS A 12 -10.31 -0.14 -2.95
C LYS A 12 -9.10 -0.69 -2.20
N ARG A 13 -8.68 -1.91 -2.54
CA ARG A 13 -7.55 -2.62 -1.95
C ARG A 13 -6.46 -2.79 -2.98
N ILE A 14 -5.23 -2.42 -2.63
CA ILE A 14 -4.06 -2.54 -3.49
C ILE A 14 -3.05 -3.40 -2.75
N SER A 15 -2.90 -4.65 -3.19
CA SER A 15 -1.84 -5.53 -2.70
C SER A 15 -0.56 -5.26 -3.51
N LEU A 16 0.55 -5.04 -2.80
CA LEU A 16 1.86 -4.77 -3.34
C LEU A 16 2.79 -5.92 -2.96
N ILE A 17 3.21 -6.73 -3.93
CA ILE A 17 4.15 -7.83 -3.74
C ILE A 17 5.49 -7.41 -4.31
N ASN A 18 6.52 -7.43 -3.47
CA ASN A 18 7.87 -7.07 -3.87
C ASN A 18 8.58 -8.25 -4.52
N LEU A 19 8.78 -8.15 -5.83
CA LEU A 19 9.62 -9.06 -6.60
C LEU A 19 10.87 -8.34 -7.14
N CYS A 20 11.14 -7.11 -6.68
CA CYS A 20 12.29 -6.35 -7.14
C CYS A 20 13.58 -7.01 -6.64
N GLY A 21 14.56 -7.20 -7.54
CA GLY A 21 15.80 -7.91 -7.24
C GLY A 21 15.70 -9.43 -7.26
N CYS A 22 14.49 -10.02 -7.38
CA CYS A 22 14.35 -11.45 -7.59
C CYS A 22 14.67 -11.81 -9.05
N SER A 23 15.34 -12.95 -9.27
CA SER A 23 15.72 -13.44 -10.60
C SER A 23 14.55 -14.02 -11.40
N ASP A 24 13.49 -14.48 -10.73
CA ASP A 24 12.29 -15.04 -11.34
C ASP A 24 11.03 -14.87 -10.47
N ASP A 25 9.87 -15.09 -11.08
CA ASP A 25 8.54 -15.03 -10.44
C ASP A 25 7.94 -16.41 -10.14
N TYR A 26 8.69 -17.51 -10.29
CA TYR A 26 8.21 -18.85 -10.00
C TYR A 26 7.94 -19.04 -8.50
N TRP A 27 6.68 -19.19 -8.12
CA TRP A 27 6.26 -19.29 -6.72
C TRP A 27 6.75 -20.56 -6.00
N ASN A 28 7.05 -21.62 -6.76
CA ASN A 28 7.29 -22.97 -6.25
C ASN A 28 8.78 -23.27 -5.97
N ARG A 29 9.61 -22.24 -5.86
CA ARG A 29 11.06 -22.37 -5.63
C ARG A 29 11.49 -21.43 -4.51
N GLY A 30 12.58 -21.77 -3.82
CA GLY A 30 13.22 -20.86 -2.88
C GLY A 30 13.65 -19.58 -3.59
N LYS A 31 13.48 -18.43 -2.94
CA LYS A 31 13.79 -17.11 -3.49
C LYS A 31 14.78 -16.37 -2.63
N GLU A 32 15.59 -15.55 -3.29
CA GLU A 32 16.35 -14.49 -2.62
C GLU A 32 15.39 -13.48 -2.00
N ARG A 33 15.84 -12.81 -0.94
CA ARG A 33 15.05 -11.72 -0.34
C ARG A 33 14.93 -10.58 -1.34
N PRO A 34 13.71 -10.05 -1.59
CA PRO A 34 13.53 -8.91 -2.46
C PRO A 34 14.33 -7.70 -1.98
N GLN A 35 14.80 -6.88 -2.92
CA GLN A 35 15.38 -5.59 -2.60
C GLN A 35 14.29 -4.69 -2.02
N VAL A 36 14.48 -4.24 -0.78
CA VAL A 36 13.54 -3.34 -0.10
C VAL A 36 13.33 -2.07 -0.92
N GLN A 37 12.08 -1.75 -1.20
CA GLN A 37 11.71 -0.50 -1.87
C GLN A 37 11.33 0.54 -0.81
N ARG A 38 11.64 1.79 -1.10
CA ARG A 38 11.47 2.93 -0.18
C ARG A 38 10.73 4.05 -0.92
N GLU A 39 9.88 4.78 -0.20
CA GLU A 39 9.19 5.98 -0.69
C GLU A 39 8.45 5.77 -2.02
N LEU A 40 7.63 4.71 -2.08
CA LEU A 40 6.84 4.39 -3.25
C LEU A 40 5.65 5.35 -3.37
N GLU A 41 5.72 6.27 -4.33
CA GLU A 41 4.65 7.22 -4.61
C GLU A 41 3.55 6.58 -5.48
N PHE A 42 2.30 6.71 -5.06
CA PHE A 42 1.13 6.23 -5.78
C PHE A 42 0.20 7.37 -6.12
N THR A 43 -0.34 7.34 -7.34
CA THR A 43 -1.47 8.17 -7.77
C THR A 43 -2.60 7.24 -8.21
N VAL A 44 -3.74 7.30 -7.52
CA VAL A 44 -4.83 6.33 -7.66
C VAL A 44 -6.13 7.05 -8.01
N LEU A 45 -6.77 6.64 -9.11
CA LEU A 45 -8.14 7.05 -9.47
C LEU A 45 -9.14 6.43 -8.48
N THR A 46 -10.03 7.24 -7.93
CA THR A 46 -11.07 6.82 -6.97
C THR A 46 -12.47 7.05 -7.53
N ASP A 47 -13.39 6.14 -7.20
CA ASP A 47 -14.76 6.16 -7.74
C ASP A 47 -15.70 7.00 -6.85
N GLY A 48 -15.17 7.54 -5.76
CA GLY A 48 -15.91 8.30 -4.75
C GLY A 48 -14.97 9.14 -3.88
N ASP A 49 -15.56 9.76 -2.86
CA ASP A 49 -14.81 10.43 -1.80
C ASP A 49 -14.05 9.40 -0.97
N VAL A 50 -12.80 9.71 -0.67
CA VAL A 50 -11.97 8.89 0.22
C VAL A 50 -12.17 9.35 1.65
N GLU A 51 -12.45 8.40 2.55
CA GLU A 51 -12.49 8.66 4.00
C GLU A 51 -11.12 8.54 4.64
N GLY A 52 -10.30 7.62 4.13
CA GLY A 52 -8.95 7.39 4.63
C GLY A 52 -8.20 6.37 3.78
N ILE A 53 -6.87 6.46 3.87
CA ILE A 53 -5.96 5.51 3.25
C ILE A 53 -5.14 4.88 4.36
N TYR A 54 -5.07 3.56 4.36
CA TYR A 54 -4.44 2.80 5.43
C TYR A 54 -3.46 1.77 4.88
N LEU A 55 -2.39 1.51 5.61
CA LEU A 55 -1.36 0.56 5.28
C LEU A 55 -1.35 -0.59 6.28
N ALA A 56 -1.37 -1.81 5.76
CA ALA A 56 -1.19 -3.03 6.52
C ALA A 56 -0.08 -3.88 5.89
N THR A 57 0.70 -4.57 6.71
CA THR A 57 1.71 -5.52 6.25
C THR A 57 1.91 -6.60 7.30
N PRO A 58 2.10 -7.87 6.90
CA PRO A 58 2.52 -8.93 7.80
C PRO A 58 4.04 -8.95 8.04
N ASP A 59 4.81 -8.13 7.31
CA ASP A 59 6.27 -8.16 7.36
C ASP A 59 6.75 -7.56 8.69
N LYS A 60 7.38 -8.38 9.53
CA LYS A 60 7.90 -7.94 10.84
C LYS A 60 9.01 -6.91 10.69
N GLU A 61 9.83 -7.02 9.65
CA GLU A 61 10.87 -6.04 9.32
C GLU A 61 10.29 -4.64 9.10
N ALA A 62 9.05 -4.53 8.60
CA ALA A 62 8.35 -3.27 8.51
C ALA A 62 7.83 -2.77 9.86
N GLN A 63 7.53 -3.67 10.80
CA GLN A 63 7.13 -3.31 12.17
C GLN A 63 8.32 -2.80 13.01
N ASP A 64 9.53 -3.23 12.68
CA ASP A 64 10.76 -2.84 13.38
C ASP A 64 11.45 -1.62 12.74
N ALA A 65 11.44 -1.51 11.39
CA ALA A 65 12.13 -0.44 10.66
C ALA A 65 11.46 0.94 10.78
N VAL A 66 10.18 0.93 11.07
CA VAL A 66 9.42 2.09 11.51
C VAL A 66 8.96 1.64 12.87
N GLY A 67 9.28 2.33 13.96
CA GLY A 67 8.48 2.15 15.16
C GLY A 67 7.03 2.31 14.71
N PHE A 68 6.29 1.20 14.65
CA PHE A 68 4.89 1.13 14.24
C PHE A 68 4.17 1.94 15.32
N GLN A 69 4.23 3.26 15.17
CA GLN A 69 3.96 4.18 16.25
C GLN A 69 2.46 4.13 16.43
N SER A 70 2.09 3.55 17.56
CA SER A 70 0.75 3.48 18.14
C SER A 70 0.02 4.83 18.19
N ASP A 71 0.73 5.91 17.90
CA ASP A 71 0.29 7.29 18.07
C ASP A 71 -0.30 7.89 16.79
N ILE A 72 -0.24 7.16 15.65
CA ILE A 72 -1.02 7.49 14.45
C ILE A 72 -2.39 6.82 14.60
N ALA A 73 -3.46 7.57 14.34
CA ALA A 73 -4.82 7.04 14.33
C ALA A 73 -4.88 5.75 13.48
N SER A 74 -5.15 4.64 14.15
CA SER A 74 -5.27 3.34 13.52
C SER A 74 -6.73 3.04 13.21
N TYR A 75 -6.99 2.49 12.03
CA TYR A 75 -8.29 1.92 11.70
C TYR A 75 -8.13 0.41 11.65
N GLU A 76 -8.77 -0.29 12.60
CA GLU A 76 -8.70 -1.76 12.71
C GLU A 76 -7.25 -2.30 12.75
N GLY A 77 -6.34 -1.58 13.40
CA GLY A 77 -4.92 -1.95 13.50
C GLY A 77 -4.06 -1.61 12.27
N MET A 78 -4.60 -0.87 11.29
CA MET A 78 -3.87 -0.38 10.13
C MET A 78 -3.42 1.07 10.30
N ASN A 79 -2.23 1.40 9.81
CA ASN A 79 -1.66 2.75 9.93
C ASN A 79 -2.24 3.69 8.88
N SER A 80 -2.74 4.85 9.29
CA SER A 80 -3.21 5.88 8.35
C SER A 80 -2.04 6.48 7.55
N LEU A 81 -2.23 6.66 6.25
CA LEU A 81 -1.32 7.38 5.36
C LEU A 81 -1.85 8.78 5.08
N GLN A 82 -0.96 9.76 5.09
CA GLN A 82 -1.27 11.08 4.55
C GLN A 82 -1.44 10.99 3.03
N TYR A 83 -2.36 11.78 2.49
CA TYR A 83 -2.64 11.81 1.07
C TYR A 83 -3.14 13.17 0.60
N ASP A 84 -2.80 13.51 -0.64
CA ASP A 84 -3.35 14.65 -1.35
C ASP A 84 -4.53 14.19 -2.21
N TYR A 85 -5.62 14.94 -2.20
CA TYR A 85 -6.76 14.74 -3.08
C TYR A 85 -6.79 15.80 -4.17
N PHE A 86 -7.04 15.39 -5.41
CA PHE A 86 -7.18 16.32 -6.53
C PHE A 86 -8.12 15.81 -7.61
N LEU A 87 -8.71 16.74 -8.35
CA LEU A 87 -9.61 16.46 -9.46
C LEU A 87 -8.93 16.78 -10.78
N THR A 88 -9.12 15.92 -11.77
CA THR A 88 -8.73 16.16 -13.16
C THR A 88 -9.93 15.96 -14.08
N ASN A 89 -9.77 16.23 -15.37
CA ASN A 89 -10.76 15.85 -16.38
C ASN A 89 -10.94 14.33 -16.53
N LYS A 90 -10.04 13.51 -15.94
CA LYS A 90 -10.13 12.04 -15.92
C LYS A 90 -10.77 11.48 -14.65
N GLY A 91 -11.17 12.33 -13.72
CA GLY A 91 -11.81 11.94 -12.46
C GLY A 91 -11.03 12.36 -11.21
N ARG A 92 -11.39 11.74 -10.09
CA ARG A 92 -10.87 12.02 -8.75
C ARG A 92 -9.65 11.18 -8.45
N PHE A 93 -8.60 11.78 -7.92
CA PHE A 93 -7.37 11.08 -7.61
C PHE A 93 -6.95 11.35 -6.17
N VAL A 94 -6.32 10.33 -5.60
CA VAL A 94 -5.52 10.48 -4.38
C VAL A 94 -4.07 10.17 -4.68
N LYS A 95 -3.18 10.93 -4.05
CA LYS A 95 -1.74 10.73 -4.11
C LYS A 95 -1.19 10.51 -2.72
N PHE A 96 -0.39 9.47 -2.53
CA PHE A 96 0.16 9.09 -1.23
C PHE A 96 1.46 8.32 -1.40
N THR A 97 2.21 8.16 -0.31
CA THR A 97 3.48 7.44 -0.29
C THR A 97 3.40 6.22 0.60
N VAL A 98 3.78 5.05 0.07
CA VAL A 98 4.07 3.86 0.88
C VAL A 98 5.55 3.92 1.27
N PRO A 99 5.88 4.08 2.57
CA PRO A 99 7.23 4.41 3.00
C PRO A 99 8.22 3.27 2.72
N TRP A 100 7.78 2.01 2.88
CA TRP A 100 8.61 0.84 2.68
C TRP A 100 7.79 -0.31 2.10
N LEU A 101 8.44 -1.16 1.32
CA LEU A 101 7.90 -2.44 0.91
C LEU A 101 9.00 -3.51 0.97
N PHE A 102 8.84 -4.47 1.87
CA PHE A 102 9.78 -5.59 2.07
C PHE A 102 9.39 -6.76 1.18
N VAL A 103 8.35 -7.51 1.55
CA VAL A 103 7.80 -8.63 0.77
C VAL A 103 6.37 -8.30 0.34
N TRP A 104 5.50 -7.91 1.28
CA TRP A 104 4.10 -7.65 0.99
C TRP A 104 3.53 -6.53 1.85
N ALA A 105 2.84 -5.59 1.20
CA ALA A 105 1.97 -4.65 1.88
C ALA A 105 0.61 -4.55 1.19
N MET A 106 -0.40 -4.14 1.95
CA MET A 106 -1.73 -3.81 1.44
C MET A 106 -2.02 -2.35 1.76
N VAL A 107 -2.37 -1.59 0.72
CA VAL A 107 -3.03 -0.30 0.88
C VAL A 107 -4.54 -0.51 0.82
N PHE A 108 -5.24 -0.07 1.86
CA PHE A 108 -6.70 -0.06 1.96
C PHE A 108 -7.20 1.38 1.86
N ILE A 109 -7.90 1.70 0.77
CA ILE A 109 -8.53 3.00 0.56
C ILE A 109 -10.01 2.83 0.88
N ARG A 110 -10.46 3.46 1.97
CA ARG A 110 -11.86 3.43 2.39
C ARG A 110 -12.62 4.55 1.68
N MET A 111 -13.75 4.20 1.07
CA MET A 111 -14.63 5.14 0.40
C MET A 111 -15.78 5.54 1.33
N LYS A 112 -16.36 6.73 1.11
CA LYS A 112 -17.65 7.13 1.71
C LYS A 112 -18.81 6.31 1.17
#